data_AF-A0A2V1A771-F1
#
_entry.id   AF-A0A2V1A771-F1
#
_cell.length_a   1.000
_cell.length_b   1.000
_cell.length_c   1.000
_cell.angle_alpha   90.00
_cell.angle_beta   90.00
_cell.angle_gamma   90.00
#
_symmetry.space_group_name_H-M   'P 1'
#
loop_
_entity.id
_entity.type
_entity.pdbx_description
1 polymer ?
#
loop_
_entity_poly.entity_id
_entity_poly.type
_entity_poly.pdbx_seq_one_letter_code
_entity_poly.pdbx_strand_id
1 'polypeptide(L)'
;MKDTLTTDYSTFTDLSSLEKELLSQYQLLAVKLNKLASEIASLNRQKTASEGAAVPADALLGNMRNLERKIGLVYTLFKTAVYSMQLRNQELEELERDRPEELHSEEEE
;
A
#
# COMPACT_ATOMS: atom_id res chain seq x y z
N MET A 1 -29.77 -16.03 13.92
CA MET A 1 -29.71 -15.01 12.82
C MET A 1 -29.78 -15.66 11.44
N LYS A 2 -29.33 -16.91 11.27
CA LYS A 2 -29.61 -17.69 10.04
C LYS A 2 -31.08 -18.11 9.95
N ASP A 3 -31.73 -18.28 11.08
CA ASP A 3 -33.10 -18.78 11.19
C ASP A 3 -34.09 -17.82 10.53
N THR A 4 -33.90 -16.50 10.69
CA THR A 4 -34.73 -15.47 10.05
C THR A 4 -34.60 -15.38 8.53
N LEU A 5 -33.60 -16.05 7.93
CA LEU A 5 -33.39 -16.10 6.49
C LEU A 5 -34.11 -17.29 5.84
N THR A 6 -34.47 -18.32 6.62
CA THR A 6 -35.03 -19.58 6.12
C THR A 6 -36.44 -19.90 6.63
N THR A 7 -36.94 -19.17 7.63
CA THR A 7 -38.28 -19.37 8.15
C THR A 7 -39.34 -19.03 7.10
N ASP A 8 -40.33 -19.90 6.93
CA ASP A 8 -41.49 -19.64 6.09
C ASP A 8 -42.58 -18.96 6.92
N TYR A 9 -42.76 -17.64 6.70
CA TYR A 9 -43.73 -16.85 7.45
C TYR A 9 -45.18 -17.04 6.97
N SER A 10 -45.42 -17.81 5.90
CA SER A 10 -46.76 -18.05 5.35
C SER A 10 -47.60 -19.03 6.19
N THR A 11 -46.93 -19.97 6.88
CA THR A 11 -47.55 -21.05 7.65
C THR A 11 -48.08 -20.62 9.01
N PHE A 12 -47.78 -19.40 9.44
CA PHE A 12 -48.22 -18.89 10.74
C PHE A 12 -49.68 -18.41 10.65
N THR A 13 -50.57 -19.08 11.37
CA THR A 13 -52.00 -18.73 11.43
C THR A 13 -52.28 -17.46 12.23
N ASP A 14 -51.34 -17.06 13.07
CA ASP A 14 -51.51 -15.94 14.01
C ASP A 14 -51.14 -14.58 13.40
N LEU A 15 -50.59 -14.57 12.17
CA LEU A 15 -50.23 -13.34 11.47
C LEU A 15 -51.34 -12.88 10.53
N SER A 16 -51.57 -11.57 10.50
CA SER A 16 -52.41 -10.91 9.51
C SER A 16 -51.83 -11.04 8.10
N SER A 17 -52.68 -10.97 7.07
CA SER A 17 -52.24 -11.08 5.66
C SER A 17 -51.16 -10.05 5.31
N LEU A 18 -51.30 -8.82 5.81
CA LEU A 18 -50.31 -7.75 5.62
C LEU A 18 -48.98 -8.05 6.31
N GLU A 19 -49.03 -8.62 7.52
CA GLU A 19 -47.82 -8.95 8.29
C GLU A 19 -47.04 -10.06 7.60
N LYS A 20 -47.73 -11.08 7.04
CA LYS A 20 -47.10 -12.14 6.25
C LYS A 20 -46.39 -11.59 5.02
N GLU A 21 -47.05 -10.69 4.28
CA GLU A 21 -46.46 -10.06 3.10
C GLU A 21 -45.23 -9.23 3.49
N LEU A 22 -45.35 -8.39 4.52
CA LEU A 22 -44.29 -7.53 5.00
C LEU A 22 -43.06 -8.35 5.45
N LEU A 23 -43.27 -9.42 6.22
CA LEU A 23 -42.20 -10.28 6.70
C LEU A 23 -41.50 -11.02 5.55
N SER A 24 -42.26 -11.46 4.53
CA SER A 24 -41.69 -12.06 3.32
C SER A 24 -40.79 -11.09 2.55
N GLN A 25 -41.19 -9.81 2.46
CA GLN A 25 -40.41 -8.78 1.78
C GLN A 25 -39.13 -8.43 2.55
N TYR A 26 -39.20 -8.32 3.89
CA TYR A 26 -38.02 -8.11 4.72
C TYR A 26 -37.06 -9.29 4.67
N GLN A 27 -37.56 -10.53 4.64
CA GLN A 27 -36.73 -11.72 4.47
C GLN A 27 -36.03 -11.72 3.10
N LEU A 28 -36.76 -11.41 2.03
CA LEU A 28 -36.18 -11.30 0.69
C LEU A 28 -35.09 -10.22 0.65
N LEU A 29 -35.31 -9.08 1.28
CA LEU A 29 -34.32 -8.01 1.38
C LEU A 29 -33.08 -8.49 2.16
N ALA A 30 -33.27 -9.15 3.30
CA ALA A 30 -32.18 -9.67 4.11
C ALA A 30 -31.35 -10.73 3.35
N VAL A 31 -31.99 -11.60 2.57
CA VAL A 31 -31.32 -12.57 1.70
C VAL A 31 -30.51 -11.85 0.62
N LYS A 32 -31.11 -10.84 -0.05
CA LYS A 32 -30.42 -10.03 -1.07
C LYS A 32 -29.21 -9.29 -0.49
N LEU A 33 -29.33 -8.71 0.70
CA LEU A 33 -28.23 -8.02 1.37
C LEU A 33 -27.11 -8.98 1.79
N ASN A 34 -27.44 -10.17 2.28
CA ASN A 34 -26.44 -11.20 2.58
C ASN A 34 -25.74 -11.70 1.32
N LYS A 35 -26.49 -11.91 0.23
CA LYS A 35 -25.91 -12.28 -1.06
C LYS A 35 -24.98 -11.17 -1.58
N LEU A 36 -25.41 -9.92 -1.51
CA LEU A 36 -24.59 -8.76 -1.89
C LEU A 36 -23.32 -8.65 -1.03
N ALA A 37 -23.42 -8.80 0.28
CA ALA A 37 -22.27 -8.78 1.17
C ALA A 37 -21.28 -9.92 0.83
N SER A 38 -21.80 -11.11 0.54
CA SER A 38 -21.00 -12.26 0.10
C SER A 38 -20.35 -12.00 -1.27
N GLU A 39 -21.07 -11.41 -2.22
CA GLU A 39 -20.54 -11.05 -3.54
C GLU A 39 -19.49 -9.96 -3.45
N ILE A 40 -19.67 -8.92 -2.64
CA ILE A 40 -18.66 -7.88 -2.37
C ILE A 40 -17.42 -8.51 -1.74
N ALA A 41 -17.59 -9.40 -0.76
CA ALA A 41 -16.48 -10.10 -0.16
C ALA A 41 -15.78 -11.05 -1.15
N SER A 42 -16.52 -11.65 -2.08
CA SER A 42 -15.96 -12.45 -3.18
C SER A 42 -15.22 -11.57 -4.18
N LEU A 43 -15.78 -10.45 -4.62
CA LEU A 43 -15.15 -9.51 -5.54
C LEU A 43 -13.87 -8.92 -4.96
N ASN A 44 -13.86 -8.56 -3.67
CA ASN A 44 -12.63 -8.15 -2.99
C ASN A 44 -11.58 -9.27 -2.94
N ARG A 45 -12.01 -10.54 -2.94
CA ARG A 45 -11.12 -11.72 -2.99
C ARG A 45 -10.77 -12.20 -4.40
N GLN A 46 -11.53 -11.85 -5.43
CA GLN A 46 -11.52 -12.47 -6.76
C GLN A 46 -11.16 -11.48 -7.88
N LYS A 47 -11.38 -10.16 -7.69
CA LYS A 47 -10.80 -9.09 -8.53
C LYS A 47 -9.25 -9.04 -8.42
N THR A 48 -8.68 -9.85 -7.54
CA THR A 48 -7.25 -10.13 -7.39
C THR A 48 -6.80 -11.42 -8.09
N ALA A 49 -7.70 -12.14 -8.76
CA ALA A 49 -7.39 -13.45 -9.37
C ALA A 49 -7.75 -13.56 -10.86
N SER A 50 -8.76 -12.82 -11.35
CA SER A 50 -9.23 -12.97 -12.73
C SER A 50 -9.27 -11.65 -13.49
N GLU A 51 -8.09 -11.21 -13.90
CA GLU A 51 -7.75 -10.56 -15.17
C GLU A 51 -6.30 -10.08 -15.05
N GLY A 52 -5.37 -10.80 -15.69
CA GLY A 52 -3.96 -10.46 -15.86
C GLY A 52 -3.28 -9.65 -14.75
N ALA A 53 -2.65 -10.35 -13.79
CA ALA A 53 -1.64 -9.77 -12.89
C ALA A 53 -2.11 -8.76 -11.81
N ALA A 54 -3.31 -8.90 -11.26
CA ALA A 54 -3.70 -8.13 -10.07
C ALA A 54 -3.26 -8.83 -8.76
N VAL A 55 -2.02 -8.60 -8.32
CA VAL A 55 -1.56 -8.95 -6.96
C VAL A 55 -2.59 -8.42 -5.94
N PRO A 56 -3.05 -9.20 -4.94
CA PRO A 56 -4.04 -8.73 -3.97
C PRO A 56 -3.59 -7.40 -3.36
N ALA A 57 -4.51 -6.46 -3.17
CA ALA A 57 -4.17 -5.07 -2.80
C ALA A 57 -3.19 -5.01 -1.61
N ASP A 58 -3.37 -5.90 -0.62
CA ASP A 58 -2.46 -6.03 0.51
C ASP A 58 -1.06 -6.52 0.13
N ALA A 59 -0.95 -7.48 -0.79
CA ALA A 59 0.33 -7.94 -1.30
C ALA A 59 0.98 -6.90 -2.24
N LEU A 60 0.21 -6.13 -2.99
CA LEU A 60 0.73 -5.02 -3.79
C LEU A 60 1.27 -3.91 -2.89
N LEU A 61 0.53 -3.54 -1.85
CA LEU A 61 0.97 -2.59 -0.82
C LEU A 61 2.22 -3.10 -0.08
N GLY A 62 2.26 -4.40 0.25
CA GLY A 62 3.44 -5.04 0.83
C GLY A 62 4.66 -4.95 -0.08
N ASN A 63 4.49 -5.23 -1.37
CA ASN A 63 5.55 -5.13 -2.38
C ASN A 63 6.02 -3.67 -2.57
N MET A 64 5.09 -2.72 -2.66
CA MET A 64 5.40 -1.29 -2.78
C MET A 64 6.19 -0.77 -1.57
N ARG A 65 5.79 -1.16 -0.35
CA ARG A 65 6.50 -0.80 0.88
C ARG A 65 7.91 -1.39 0.96
N ASN A 66 8.10 -2.61 0.44
CA ASN A 66 9.42 -3.22 0.34
C ASN A 66 10.32 -2.46 -0.66
N LEU A 67 9.74 -2.08 -1.80
CA LEU A 67 10.40 -1.29 -2.83
C LEU A 67 10.82 0.09 -2.32
N GLU A 68 9.93 0.78 -1.61
CA GLU A 68 10.20 2.06 -0.95
C GLU A 68 11.39 1.97 0.00
N ARG A 69 11.43 0.95 0.86
CA ARG A 69 12.56 0.74 1.79
C ARG A 69 13.88 0.51 1.07
N LYS A 70 13.88 -0.29 0.01
CA LYS A 70 15.09 -0.59 -0.77
C LYS A 70 15.60 0.63 -1.52
N ILE A 71 14.71 1.34 -2.22
CA ILE A 71 15.08 2.57 -2.94
C ILE A 71 15.52 3.65 -1.96
N GLY A 72 14.83 3.80 -0.83
CA GLY A 72 15.21 4.73 0.23
C GLY A 72 16.62 4.46 0.77
N LEU A 73 16.98 3.19 0.99
CA LEU A 73 18.33 2.82 1.41
C LEU A 73 19.37 3.13 0.34
N VAL A 74 19.12 2.75 -0.92
CA VAL A 74 20.03 3.05 -2.04
C VAL A 74 20.22 4.55 -2.20
N TYR A 75 19.13 5.34 -2.12
CA TYR A 75 19.18 6.79 -2.20
C TYR A 75 20.02 7.40 -1.08
N THR A 76 19.81 6.99 0.18
CA THR A 76 20.58 7.51 1.31
C THR A 76 22.05 7.14 1.20
N LEU A 77 22.38 5.88 0.88
CA LEU A 77 23.77 5.47 0.72
C LEU A 77 24.45 6.21 -0.43
N PHE A 78 23.77 6.37 -1.56
CA PHE A 78 24.27 7.13 -2.70
C PHE A 78 24.49 8.59 -2.33
N LYS A 79 23.50 9.23 -1.69
CA LYS A 79 23.59 10.62 -1.24
C LYS A 79 24.78 10.80 -0.30
N THR A 80 24.92 9.96 0.72
CA THR A 80 26.04 10.01 1.66
C THR A 80 27.38 9.79 0.96
N ALA A 81 27.48 8.85 0.03
CA ALA A 81 28.69 8.62 -0.75
C ALA A 81 29.09 9.87 -1.54
N VAL A 82 28.14 10.49 -2.24
CA VAL A 82 28.36 11.74 -3.00
C VAL A 82 28.79 12.88 -2.08
N TYR A 83 28.09 13.10 -0.96
CA TYR A 83 28.50 14.15 -0.01
C TYR A 83 29.90 13.89 0.57
N SER A 84 30.23 12.64 0.90
CA SER A 84 31.55 12.30 1.42
C SER A 84 32.66 12.53 0.40
N MET A 85 32.40 12.23 -0.88
CA MET A 85 33.35 12.48 -1.95
C MET A 85 33.52 13.98 -2.19
N GLN A 86 32.41 14.73 -2.25
CA GLN A 86 32.47 16.18 -2.44
C GLN A 86 33.22 16.87 -1.30
N LEU A 87 32.98 16.46 -0.06
CA LEU A 87 33.68 17.01 1.10
C LEU A 87 35.18 16.71 1.05
N ARG A 88 35.59 15.47 0.74
CA ARG A 88 37.00 15.11 0.57
C ARG A 88 37.68 15.91 -0.54
N ASN A 89 36.98 16.15 -1.65
CA ASN A 89 37.53 16.95 -2.74
C ASN A 89 37.72 18.41 -2.33
N GLN A 90 36.76 18.97 -1.57
CA GLN A 90 36.89 20.33 -1.02
C GLN A 90 38.06 20.45 -0.04
N GLU A 91 38.22 19.49 0.88
CA GLU A 91 39.36 19.44 1.81
C GLU A 91 40.69 19.36 1.05
N LEU A 92 40.76 18.62 -0.05
CA LEU A 92 41.97 18.50 -0.88
C LEU A 92 42.26 19.81 -1.64
N GLU A 93 41.25 20.44 -2.21
CA GLU A 93 41.38 21.75 -2.88
C GLU A 93 41.82 22.85 -1.90
N GLU A 94 41.35 22.83 -0.66
CA GLU A 94 41.79 23.75 0.40
C GLU A 94 43.26 23.52 0.78
N LEU A 95 43.68 22.26 0.94
CA LEU A 95 45.08 21.88 1.21
C LEU A 95 46.03 22.27 0.08
N GLU A 96 45.60 22.18 -1.18
CA GLU A 96 46.38 22.63 -2.33
C GLU A 96 46.49 24.17 -2.38
N ARG A 97 45.46 24.88 -1.92
CA ARG A 97 45.45 26.35 -1.86
C ARG A 97 46.33 26.92 -0.74
N ASP A 98 46.47 26.19 0.37
CA ASP A 98 47.28 26.57 1.52
C ASP A 98 48.76 26.11 1.41
N ARG A 99 49.16 25.45 0.32
CA ARG A 99 50.55 25.06 0.09
C ARG A 99 51.39 26.32 -0.18
N PRO A 100 52.34 26.70 0.70
CA PRO A 100 53.20 27.85 0.44
C PRO A 100 54.07 27.57 -0.79
N GLU A 101 54.16 28.53 -1.71
CA GLU A 101 55.15 28.49 -2.78
C GLU A 101 56.56 28.41 -2.16
N GLU A 102 57.17 27.23 -2.20
CA GLU A 102 58.56 27.06 -1.83
C GLU A 102 59.45 27.78 -2.86
N LEU A 103 60.04 28.88 -2.40
CA LEU A 103 61.28 29.51 -2.85
C LEU A 103 61.72 29.29 -4.30
N HIS A 104 61.40 30.26 -5.17
CA HIS A 104 62.36 30.72 -6.17
C HIS A 104 63.03 31.99 -5.66
N SER A 105 63.91 31.81 -4.67
CA SER A 105 64.94 32.79 -4.32
C SER A 105 66.26 32.05 -4.12
N GLU A 106 66.73 31.39 -5.17
CA GLU A 106 68.15 31.05 -5.29
C GLU A 106 68.61 31.47 -6.69
N GLU A 107 69.49 32.47 -6.64
CA GLU A 107 70.66 32.66 -7.52
C GLU A 107 70.40 32.95 -9.01
N GLU A 108 70.47 34.24 -9.40
CA GLU A 108 71.42 34.65 -10.45
C GLU A 108 71.99 36.05 -10.07
N GLU A 109 73.33 36.08 -9.98
CA GLU A 109 74.23 37.24 -9.75
C GLU A 109 74.14 38.33 -10.83
#